data_AF-A0A8S3S5M7-F1
#
_entry.id   AF-A0A8S3S5M7-F1
#
_cell.length_a   1.000
_cell.length_b   1.000
_cell.length_c   1.000
_cell.angle_alpha   90.00
_cell.angle_beta   90.00
_cell.angle_gamma   90.00
#
_symmetry.space_group_name_H-M   'P 1'
#
loop_
_entity.id
_entity.type
_entity.pdbx_description
1 polymer ?
#
loop_
_entity_poly.entity_id
_entity_poly.type
_entity_poly.pdbx_seq_one_letter_code
_entity_poly.pdbx_strand_id
1 'polypeptide(L)'
;MLTCRAKGVLVVPKWKSALFWPMDSATWREISQFANSNQQFTGCEKSIFNIVRSSKAISTNKKYDVYFKKFKEWCITYKVIPLPASVSSVAVYISGLVQQSVSESVLLAHFYSIKWYHDFSLVCNPCEDKLIQMMIEGAKRILSKPVLKKEPITADHLQKIVDKIGSDRAHLPNVRICAMMLVGYAGFLRYSEIANLKMCNIKKLTLMFL
;
A
#
# COMPACT_ATOMS: atom_id res chain seq x y z
N MET A 1 16.22 51.38 21.92
CA MET A 1 15.91 50.95 20.54
C MET A 1 16.67 49.65 20.31
N LEU A 2 16.12 48.46 20.04
CA LEU A 2 14.79 47.99 19.62
C LEU A 2 14.51 46.65 20.34
N THR A 3 13.33 46.53 20.94
CA THR A 3 12.81 45.27 21.49
C THR A 3 12.22 44.42 20.37
N CYS A 4 12.85 43.32 20.00
CA CYS A 4 12.24 42.30 19.14
C CYS A 4 11.21 41.48 19.93
N ARG A 5 9.96 41.96 19.96
CA ARG A 5 8.77 41.19 20.34
C ARG A 5 8.38 40.25 19.19
N ALA A 6 9.06 39.11 19.06
CA ALA A 6 8.54 37.99 18.30
C ALA A 6 7.81 37.04 19.27
N LYS A 7 6.50 37.24 19.48
CA LYS A 7 5.61 36.21 20.01
C LYS A 7 5.37 35.16 18.92
N GLY A 8 6.39 34.41 18.56
CA GLY A 8 6.24 33.18 17.79
C GLY A 8 5.93 32.06 18.75
N VAL A 9 4.71 31.54 18.73
CA VAL A 9 4.44 30.24 19.35
C VAL A 9 5.22 29.22 18.53
N LEU A 10 6.35 28.78 19.06
CA LEU A 10 7.10 27.66 18.51
C LEU A 10 6.25 26.41 18.79
N VAL A 11 5.37 26.07 17.84
CA VAL A 11 4.61 24.83 17.88
C VAL A 11 5.61 23.69 17.66
N VAL A 12 6.16 23.22 18.77
CA VAL A 12 7.03 22.04 18.81
C VAL A 12 6.22 20.87 18.26
N PRO A 13 6.63 20.24 17.15
CA PRO A 13 5.84 19.16 16.58
C PRO A 13 5.99 17.92 17.47
N LYS A 14 5.04 17.70 18.38
CA LYS A 14 5.00 16.50 19.23
C LYS A 14 4.70 15.28 18.35
N TRP A 15 5.73 14.65 17.80
CA TRP A 15 5.62 13.41 17.02
C TRP A 15 6.16 12.20 17.77
N LYS A 16 5.28 11.50 18.48
CA LYS A 16 5.30 10.05 18.62
C LYS A 16 3.84 9.61 18.67
N SER A 17 3.43 8.64 17.83
CA SER A 17 2.11 7.95 17.81
C SER A 17 0.94 8.50 16.97
N ALA A 18 1.16 9.27 15.89
CA ALA A 18 0.06 9.62 14.96
C ALA A 18 -0.39 8.41 14.11
N LEU A 19 -1.18 7.52 14.71
CA LEU A 19 -2.07 6.57 14.03
C LEU A 19 -3.28 7.30 13.40
N PHE A 20 -3.37 8.62 13.56
CA PHE A 20 -4.52 9.46 13.25
C PHE A 20 -4.04 10.79 12.61
N TRP A 21 -3.72 10.77 11.31
CA TRP A 21 -3.59 11.96 10.46
C TRP A 21 -3.72 11.54 8.99
N PRO A 22 -4.67 12.09 8.22
CA PRO A 22 -4.76 13.52 7.91
C PRO A 22 -6.20 14.07 7.96
N MET A 23 -6.51 14.86 8.99
CA MET A 23 -7.85 15.41 9.22
C MET A 23 -7.87 16.95 9.39
N ASP A 24 -6.91 17.70 8.84
CA ASP A 24 -6.92 19.18 8.97
C ASP A 24 -7.64 19.93 7.85
N SER A 25 -8.16 19.22 6.85
CA SER A 25 -8.96 19.87 5.82
C SER A 25 -10.16 20.57 6.45
N ALA A 26 -10.66 21.61 5.78
CA ALA A 26 -11.86 22.31 6.22
C ALA A 26 -13.02 21.32 6.45
N THR A 27 -13.21 20.37 5.53
CA THR A 27 -14.25 19.34 5.62
C THR A 27 -14.09 18.42 6.82
N TRP A 28 -12.87 17.95 7.11
CA TRP A 28 -12.62 17.12 8.30
C TRP A 28 -12.87 17.91 9.59
N ARG A 29 -12.52 19.20 9.64
CA ARG A 29 -12.83 20.08 10.78
C ARG A 29 -14.32 20.32 10.94
N GLU A 30 -15.06 20.47 9.85
CA GLU A 30 -16.53 20.59 9.85
C GLU A 30 -17.20 19.31 10.36
N ILE A 31 -16.75 18.13 9.90
CA ILE A 31 -17.24 16.83 10.39
C ILE A 31 -17.01 16.71 11.90
N SER A 32 -15.82 17.09 12.36
CA SER A 32 -15.48 17.09 13.79
C SER A 32 -16.34 18.05 14.59
N GLN A 33 -16.55 19.27 14.10
CA GLN A 33 -17.42 20.25 14.76
C GLN A 33 -18.86 19.73 14.85
N PHE A 34 -19.41 19.22 13.76
CA PHE A 34 -20.75 18.64 13.72
C PHE A 34 -20.91 17.46 14.69
N ALA A 35 -19.93 16.57 14.76
CA ALA A 35 -19.93 15.43 15.67
C ALA A 35 -19.88 15.86 17.14
N ASN A 36 -19.14 16.92 17.46
CA ASN A 36 -19.02 17.44 18.83
C ASN A 36 -20.25 18.23 19.28
N SER A 37 -20.96 18.89 18.35
CA SER A 37 -22.21 19.60 18.65
C SER A 37 -23.39 18.66 18.94
N ASN A 38 -23.29 17.37 18.61
CA ASN A 38 -24.37 16.39 18.76
C ASN A 38 -23.90 15.20 19.59
N GLN A 39 -24.37 15.08 20.84
CA GLN A 39 -23.94 14.02 21.76
C GLN A 39 -24.11 12.61 21.18
N GLN A 40 -25.12 12.40 20.32
CA GLN A 40 -25.42 11.15 19.61
C GLN A 40 -24.33 10.72 18.60
N PHE A 41 -23.55 11.65 18.04
CA PHE A 41 -22.56 11.39 17.00
C PHE A 41 -21.11 11.50 17.50
N THR A 42 -20.91 11.66 18.80
CA THR A 42 -19.57 11.76 19.40
C THR A 42 -18.73 10.51 19.05
N GLY A 43 -17.54 10.73 18.48
CA GLY A 43 -16.63 9.66 18.06
C GLY A 43 -16.88 9.06 16.66
N CYS A 44 -17.87 9.54 15.90
CA CYS A 44 -18.16 9.05 14.55
C CYS A 44 -17.00 9.26 13.55
N GLU A 45 -16.12 10.23 13.80
CA GLU A 45 -14.94 10.53 12.99
C GLU A 45 -14.06 9.30 12.74
N LYS A 46 -13.84 8.48 13.77
CA LYS A 46 -13.03 7.25 13.67
C LYS A 46 -13.71 6.23 12.76
N SER A 47 -15.04 6.16 12.82
CA SER A 47 -15.83 5.28 11.95
C SER A 47 -15.74 5.75 10.50
N ILE A 48 -15.97 7.04 10.25
CA ILE A 48 -15.85 7.66 8.91
C ILE A 48 -14.45 7.41 8.35
N PHE A 49 -13.39 7.63 9.14
CA PHE A 49 -12.02 7.35 8.74
C PHE A 49 -11.82 5.89 8.32
N ASN A 50 -12.31 4.94 9.11
CA ASN A 50 -12.19 3.52 8.80
C ASN A 50 -12.97 3.13 7.54
N ILE A 51 -14.14 3.75 7.31
CA ILE A 51 -14.95 3.56 6.10
C ILE A 51 -14.23 4.12 4.86
N VAL A 52 -13.68 5.34 4.95
CA VAL A 52 -12.92 5.89 3.82
C VAL A 52 -11.66 5.06 3.56
N ARG A 53 -10.98 4.59 4.62
CA ARG A 53 -9.81 3.72 4.50
C ARG A 53 -10.17 2.36 3.90
N SER A 54 -11.36 1.82 4.15
CA SER A 54 -11.82 0.55 3.57
C SER A 54 -12.19 0.64 2.08
N SER A 55 -12.21 1.85 1.49
CA SER A 55 -12.31 2.05 0.03
C SER A 55 -11.17 1.38 -0.75
N LYS A 56 -10.06 1.03 -0.09
CA LYS A 56 -8.93 0.29 -0.65
C LYS A 56 -8.67 -0.98 0.14
N ALA A 57 -8.19 -2.01 -0.55
CA ALA A 57 -7.78 -3.26 0.08
C ALA A 57 -6.68 -3.01 1.14
N ILE A 58 -6.70 -3.79 2.22
CA ILE A 58 -5.73 -3.65 3.34
C ILE A 58 -4.28 -3.70 2.84
N SER A 59 -3.98 -4.58 1.88
CA SER A 59 -2.66 -4.68 1.25
C SER A 59 -2.26 -3.41 0.50
N THR A 60 -3.22 -2.76 -0.16
CA THR A 60 -3.00 -1.50 -0.91
C THR A 60 -2.77 -0.34 0.06
N ASN A 61 -3.53 -0.25 1.14
CA ASN A 61 -3.30 0.75 2.19
C ASN A 61 -1.89 0.62 2.79
N LYS A 62 -1.50 -0.59 3.19
CA LYS A 62 -0.15 -0.86 3.70
C LYS A 62 0.93 -0.47 2.69
N LYS A 63 0.70 -0.75 1.41
CA LYS A 63 1.60 -0.35 0.33
C LYS A 63 1.73 1.18 0.30
N TYR A 64 0.61 1.90 0.24
CA TYR A 64 0.61 3.36 0.20
C TYR A 64 1.24 3.98 1.45
N ASP A 65 0.96 3.47 2.65
CA ASP A 65 1.58 3.94 3.90
C ASP A 65 3.12 3.89 3.80
N VAL A 66 3.68 2.79 3.30
CA VAL A 66 5.14 2.60 3.14
C VAL A 66 5.72 3.59 2.15
N TYR A 67 5.13 3.73 0.96
CA TYR A 67 5.69 4.58 -0.09
C TYR A 67 5.49 6.07 0.18
N PHE A 68 4.40 6.45 0.82
CA PHE A 68 4.18 7.83 1.25
C PHE A 68 5.12 8.21 2.39
N LYS A 69 5.41 7.29 3.32
CA LYS A 69 6.44 7.51 4.36
C LYS A 69 7.79 7.86 3.73
N LYS A 70 8.21 7.14 2.68
CA LYS A 70 9.45 7.44 1.95
C LYS A 70 9.43 8.82 1.29
N PHE A 71 8.30 9.20 0.68
CA PHE A 71 8.14 10.55 0.14
C PHE A 71 8.23 11.61 1.25
N LYS A 72 7.59 11.38 2.40
CA LYS A 72 7.65 12.27 3.56
C LYS A 72 9.08 12.43 4.08
N GLU A 73 9.82 11.34 4.20
CA GLU A 73 11.24 11.37 4.60
C GLU A 73 12.06 12.21 3.63
N TRP A 74 11.88 12.02 2.32
CA TRP A 74 12.49 12.87 1.30
C TRP A 74 12.10 14.35 1.49
N CYS A 75 10.81 14.65 1.69
CA CYS A 75 10.35 16.01 1.93
C CYS A 75 11.03 16.67 3.14
N ILE A 76 11.22 15.92 4.23
CA ILE A 76 11.92 16.40 5.43
C ILE A 76 13.39 16.71 5.10
N THR A 77 14.08 15.83 4.39
CA THR A 77 15.48 16.02 3.98
C THR A 77 15.67 17.29 3.16
N TYR A 78 14.76 17.56 2.22
CA TYR A 78 14.85 18.72 1.33
C TYR A 78 14.03 19.94 1.82
N LYS A 79 13.52 19.91 3.05
CA LYS A 79 12.75 21.00 3.69
C LYS A 79 11.54 21.47 2.86
N VAL A 80 10.87 20.54 2.17
CA VAL A 80 9.62 20.81 1.44
C VAL A 80 8.41 20.23 2.18
N ILE A 81 7.23 20.77 1.91
CA ILE A 81 5.99 20.36 2.57
C ILE A 81 5.47 19.06 1.91
N PRO A 82 5.23 17.97 2.67
CA PRO A 82 4.75 16.71 2.11
C PRO A 82 3.25 16.70 1.82
N LEU A 83 2.46 17.57 2.47
CA LEU A 83 1.01 17.65 2.32
C LEU A 83 0.50 19.04 2.79
N PRO A 84 -0.18 19.83 1.95
CA PRO A 84 -0.27 19.66 0.50
C PRO A 84 1.11 19.85 -0.15
N ALA A 85 1.54 18.91 -0.96
CA ALA A 85 2.77 19.00 -1.74
C ALA A 85 2.55 19.87 -2.98
N SER A 86 3.57 20.64 -3.37
CA SER A 86 3.54 21.39 -4.62
C SER A 86 3.81 20.46 -5.81
N VAL A 87 3.28 20.82 -6.97
CA VAL A 87 3.55 20.13 -8.26
C VAL A 87 5.06 20.03 -8.50
N SER A 88 5.81 21.11 -8.28
CA SER A 88 7.26 21.15 -8.45
C SER A 88 8.00 20.15 -7.55
N SER A 89 7.62 20.04 -6.27
CA SER A 89 8.24 19.08 -5.34
C SER A 89 8.00 17.63 -5.78
N VAL A 90 6.78 17.32 -6.24
CA VAL A 90 6.44 15.98 -6.75
C VAL A 90 7.17 15.67 -8.05
N ALA A 91 7.30 16.66 -8.96
CA ALA A 91 8.05 16.50 -10.20
C ALA A 91 9.53 16.18 -9.95
N VAL A 92 10.19 16.93 -9.06
CA VAL A 92 11.59 16.69 -8.68
C VAL A 92 11.75 15.31 -8.04
N TYR A 93 10.81 14.93 -7.16
CA TYR A 93 10.82 13.62 -6.53
C TYR A 93 10.73 12.47 -7.55
N ILE A 94 9.77 12.55 -8.48
CA ILE A 94 9.59 11.55 -9.56
C ILE A 94 10.85 11.48 -10.42
N SER A 95 11.43 12.62 -10.80
CA SER A 95 12.68 12.66 -11.57
C SER A 95 13.81 11.93 -10.84
N GLY A 96 13.96 12.14 -9.52
CA GLY A 96 14.96 11.44 -8.71
C GLY A 96 14.75 9.93 -8.69
N LEU A 97 13.51 9.45 -8.60
CA LEU A 97 13.20 8.03 -8.67
C LEU A 97 13.58 7.41 -10.02
N VAL A 98 13.32 8.13 -11.11
CA VAL A 98 13.70 7.68 -12.46
C VAL A 98 15.22 7.62 -12.61
N GLN A 99 15.95 8.61 -12.11
CA GLN A 99 17.42 8.63 -12.13
C GLN A 99 18.02 7.47 -11.32
N GLN A 100 17.38 7.08 -10.22
CA GLN A 100 17.76 5.90 -9.42
C GLN A 100 17.42 4.57 -10.12
N SER A 101 16.82 4.58 -11.31
CA SER A 101 16.47 3.39 -12.10
C SER A 101 15.61 2.38 -11.32
N VAL A 102 14.69 2.87 -10.49
CA VAL A 102 13.73 2.01 -9.78
C VAL A 102 12.86 1.23 -10.76
N SER A 103 12.22 0.14 -10.33
CA SER A 103 11.24 -0.53 -11.17
C SER A 103 10.01 0.37 -11.39
N GLU A 104 9.35 0.23 -12.55
CA GLU A 104 8.08 0.90 -12.84
C GLU A 104 7.05 0.68 -11.73
N SER A 105 6.95 -0.54 -11.21
CA SER A 105 6.03 -0.90 -10.13
C SER A 105 6.30 -0.14 -8.81
N VAL A 106 7.57 0.20 -8.54
CA VAL A 106 7.98 1.00 -7.38
C VAL A 106 7.65 2.47 -7.62
N LEU A 107 7.97 3.00 -8.80
CA LEU A 107 7.61 4.37 -9.19
C LEU A 107 6.11 4.61 -9.06
N LEU A 108 5.29 3.72 -9.62
CA LEU A 108 3.84 3.81 -9.55
C LEU A 108 3.32 3.72 -8.11
N ALA A 109 3.96 2.92 -7.26
CA ALA A 109 3.59 2.85 -5.86
C ALA A 109 3.84 4.17 -5.12
N HIS A 110 4.94 4.85 -5.42
CA HIS A 110 5.19 6.21 -4.94
C HIS A 110 4.13 7.18 -5.44
N PHE A 111 3.90 7.24 -6.75
CA PHE A 111 2.92 8.13 -7.37
C PHE A 111 1.51 7.95 -6.78
N TYR A 112 0.98 6.71 -6.76
CA TYR A 112 -0.36 6.45 -6.26
C TYR A 112 -0.48 6.65 -4.74
N SER A 113 0.60 6.45 -3.98
CA SER A 113 0.59 6.78 -2.56
C SER A 113 0.43 8.29 -2.36
N ILE A 114 1.20 9.11 -3.07
CA ILE A 114 1.10 10.58 -2.98
C ILE A 114 -0.31 11.02 -3.39
N LYS A 115 -0.81 10.50 -4.53
CA LYS A 115 -2.16 10.79 -5.02
C LYS A 115 -3.22 10.47 -3.96
N TRP A 116 -3.19 9.25 -3.42
CA TRP A 116 -4.18 8.77 -2.47
C TRP A 116 -4.15 9.56 -1.16
N TYR A 117 -2.97 9.92 -0.65
CA TYR A 117 -2.89 10.73 0.58
C TYR A 117 -3.42 12.15 0.37
N HIS A 118 -3.23 12.77 -0.80
CA HIS A 118 -3.81 14.09 -1.06
C HIS A 118 -5.35 14.00 -1.18
N ASP A 119 -5.86 13.01 -1.90
CA ASP A 119 -7.30 12.74 -2.01
C ASP A 119 -7.92 12.45 -0.64
N PHE A 120 -7.29 11.57 0.15
CA PHE A 120 -7.74 11.20 1.50
C PHE A 120 -7.72 12.38 2.47
N SER A 121 -6.77 13.30 2.28
CA SER A 121 -6.67 14.52 3.06
C SER A 121 -7.58 15.64 2.58
N LEU A 122 -8.32 15.46 1.47
CA LEU A 122 -9.22 16.45 0.89
C LEU A 122 -8.52 17.79 0.60
N VAL A 123 -7.28 17.73 0.09
CA VAL A 123 -6.50 18.90 -0.33
C VAL A 123 -6.19 18.82 -1.83
N CYS A 124 -5.75 19.93 -2.43
CA CYS A 124 -5.33 19.97 -3.82
C CYS A 124 -4.35 18.83 -4.14
N ASN A 125 -4.67 18.03 -5.16
CA ASN A 125 -3.87 16.88 -5.53
C ASN A 125 -2.85 17.24 -6.62
N PRO A 126 -1.55 17.32 -6.31
CA PRO A 126 -0.52 17.66 -7.30
C PRO A 126 -0.39 16.59 -8.39
N CYS A 127 -0.83 15.35 -8.12
CA CYS A 127 -0.78 14.27 -9.09
C CYS A 127 -1.84 14.41 -10.20
N GLU A 128 -2.80 15.34 -10.09
CA GLU A 128 -3.78 15.62 -11.16
C GLU A 128 -3.28 16.65 -12.16
N ASP A 129 -2.17 17.33 -11.85
CA ASP A 129 -1.55 18.28 -12.76
C ASP A 129 -1.05 17.58 -14.05
N LYS A 130 -1.25 18.25 -15.19
CA LYS A 130 -0.89 17.73 -16.52
C LYS A 130 0.61 17.40 -16.62
N LEU A 131 1.47 18.19 -15.99
CA LEU A 131 2.91 17.95 -15.97
C LEU A 131 3.22 16.60 -15.33
N ILE A 132 2.64 16.32 -14.17
CA ILE A 132 2.88 15.07 -13.45
C ILE A 132 2.36 13.87 -14.23
N GLN A 133 1.18 13.99 -14.85
CA GLN A 133 0.62 12.94 -15.69
C GLN A 133 1.55 12.61 -16.88
N MET A 134 2.03 13.64 -17.59
CA MET A 134 3.00 13.47 -18.68
C MET A 134 4.32 12.86 -18.21
N MET A 135 4.83 13.28 -17.04
CA MET A 135 6.05 12.74 -16.45
C MET A 135 5.90 11.26 -16.10
N ILE A 136 4.77 10.83 -15.55
CA ILE A 136 4.53 9.42 -15.23
C ILE A 136 4.48 8.59 -16.51
N GLU A 137 3.81 9.05 -17.56
CA GLU A 137 3.80 8.33 -18.84
C GLU A 137 5.19 8.24 -19.48
N GLY A 138 5.99 9.31 -19.41
CA GLY A 138 7.38 9.28 -19.84
C GLY A 138 8.24 8.32 -19.01
N ALA A 139 8.10 8.38 -17.69
CA ALA A 139 8.85 7.56 -16.76
C ALA A 139 8.53 6.07 -16.90
N LYS A 140 7.27 5.70 -17.17
CA LYS A 140 6.90 4.32 -17.52
C LYS A 140 7.68 3.82 -18.71
N ARG A 141 7.79 4.60 -19.79
CA ARG A 141 8.55 4.22 -21.00
C ARG A 141 10.05 4.08 -20.72
N ILE A 142 10.62 4.99 -19.94
CA ILE A 142 12.05 4.95 -19.55
C ILE A 142 12.36 3.72 -18.71
N LEU A 143 11.49 3.39 -17.74
CA LEU A 143 11.70 2.29 -16.79
C LEU A 143 11.13 0.95 -17.26
N SER A 144 10.44 0.93 -18.40
CA SER A 144 9.86 -0.28 -18.99
C SER A 144 10.97 -1.28 -19.26
N LYS A 145 10.85 -2.45 -18.65
CA LYS A 145 11.72 -3.59 -18.90
C LYS A 145 10.88 -4.73 -19.48
N PRO A 146 11.41 -5.51 -20.43
CA PRO A 146 10.70 -6.68 -20.93
C PRO A 146 10.36 -7.61 -19.77
N VAL A 147 9.09 -8.02 -19.69
CA VAL A 147 8.62 -8.93 -18.64
C VAL A 147 9.18 -10.31 -18.93
N LEU A 148 10.24 -10.68 -18.21
CA LEU A 148 10.77 -12.04 -18.21
C LEU A 148 9.82 -12.95 -17.42
N LYS A 149 8.94 -13.66 -18.13
CA LYS A 149 8.08 -14.67 -17.54
C LYS A 149 8.96 -15.84 -17.08
N LYS A 150 8.80 -16.24 -15.82
CA LYS A 150 9.41 -17.48 -15.32
C LYS A 150 8.78 -18.67 -16.02
N GLU A 151 9.58 -19.72 -16.25
CA GLU A 151 9.07 -20.98 -16.77
C GLU A 151 8.00 -21.55 -15.83
N PRO A 152 6.88 -22.07 -16.37
CA PRO A 152 5.83 -22.64 -15.56
C PRO A 152 6.32 -23.93 -14.87
N ILE A 153 5.84 -24.17 -13.66
CA ILE A 153 6.01 -25.45 -12.99
C ILE A 153 5.15 -26.48 -13.72
N THR A 154 5.74 -27.60 -14.12
CA THR A 154 5.04 -28.73 -14.74
C THR A 154 4.76 -29.83 -13.71
N ALA A 155 3.86 -30.75 -14.05
CA ALA A 155 3.57 -31.93 -13.21
C ALA A 155 4.85 -32.75 -12.94
N ASP A 156 5.73 -32.90 -13.93
CA ASP A 156 7.01 -33.60 -13.78
C ASP A 156 7.94 -32.94 -12.77
N HIS A 157 7.95 -31.60 -12.71
CA HIS A 157 8.70 -30.88 -11.69
C HIS A 157 8.16 -31.18 -10.29
N LEU A 158 6.84 -31.24 -10.13
CA LEU A 158 6.20 -31.57 -8.85
C LEU A 158 6.47 -33.02 -8.44
N GLN A 159 6.39 -33.97 -9.38
CA GLN A 159 6.70 -35.37 -9.11
C GLN A 159 8.13 -35.51 -8.55
N LYS A 160 9.11 -34.90 -9.22
CA LYS A 160 10.51 -34.91 -8.77
C LYS A 160 10.69 -34.29 -7.38
N ILE A 161 9.92 -33.25 -7.03
CA ILE A 161 9.96 -32.65 -5.70
C ILE A 161 9.40 -33.63 -4.67
N VAL A 162 8.22 -34.20 -4.93
CA VAL A 162 7.56 -35.16 -4.03
C VAL A 162 8.43 -36.40 -3.82
N ASP A 163 9.05 -36.94 -4.87
CA ASP A 163 9.95 -38.10 -4.76
C ASP A 163 11.16 -37.80 -3.86
N LYS A 164 11.65 -36.55 -3.87
CA LYS A 164 12.84 -36.13 -3.12
C LYS A 164 12.56 -35.83 -1.64
N ILE A 165 11.43 -35.19 -1.33
CA ILE A 165 11.16 -34.67 0.03
C ILE A 165 9.87 -35.19 0.66
N GLY A 166 9.02 -35.90 -0.09
CA GLY A 166 7.69 -36.39 0.33
C GLY A 166 7.61 -37.90 0.56
N SER A 167 8.73 -38.58 0.80
CA SER A 167 8.75 -40.02 1.08
C SER A 167 8.06 -40.38 2.41
N ASP A 168 7.70 -41.65 2.60
CA ASP A 168 6.96 -42.12 3.79
C ASP A 168 7.68 -41.89 5.13
N ARG A 169 8.99 -41.62 5.09
CA ARG A 169 9.81 -41.27 6.27
C ARG A 169 10.11 -39.77 6.37
N ALA A 170 9.48 -38.95 5.54
CA ALA A 170 9.73 -37.52 5.51
C ALA A 170 9.21 -36.84 6.77
N HIS A 171 9.93 -35.82 7.22
CA HIS A 171 9.48 -34.99 8.33
C HIS A 171 8.20 -34.22 7.95
N LEU A 172 7.32 -34.04 8.93
CA LEU A 172 6.04 -33.34 8.77
C LEU A 172 6.11 -31.99 8.02
N PRO A 173 7.14 -31.13 8.21
CA PRO A 173 7.27 -29.90 7.44
C PRO A 173 7.40 -30.13 5.92
N ASN A 174 8.08 -31.19 5.50
CA ASN A 174 8.30 -31.50 4.09
C ASN A 174 7.01 -32.02 3.45
N VAL A 175 6.30 -32.93 4.14
CA VAL A 175 4.99 -33.43 3.69
C VAL A 175 3.99 -32.28 3.53
N ARG A 176 3.99 -31.32 4.48
CA ARG A 176 3.17 -30.11 4.38
C ARG A 176 3.51 -29.26 3.16
N ILE A 177 4.80 -29.07 2.86
CA ILE A 177 5.23 -28.30 1.67
C ILE A 177 4.76 -29.01 0.39
N CYS A 178 4.94 -30.33 0.29
CA CYS A 178 4.43 -31.11 -0.84
C CYS A 178 2.92 -30.97 -1.00
N ALA A 179 2.15 -31.12 0.08
CA ALA A 179 0.70 -30.96 0.06
C ALA A 179 0.29 -29.55 -0.40
N MET A 180 0.94 -28.50 0.12
CA MET A 180 0.68 -27.12 -0.31
C MET A 180 0.97 -26.91 -1.80
N MET A 181 2.08 -27.45 -2.31
CA MET A 181 2.43 -27.35 -3.74
C MET A 181 1.43 -28.09 -4.63
N LEU A 182 1.05 -29.32 -4.26
CA LEU A 182 0.11 -30.15 -5.02
C LEU A 182 -1.30 -29.54 -5.03
N VAL A 183 -1.81 -29.11 -3.87
CA VAL A 183 -3.11 -28.43 -3.76
C VAL A 183 -3.10 -27.10 -4.54
N GLY A 184 -2.01 -26.34 -4.43
CA GLY A 184 -1.83 -25.10 -5.18
C GLY A 184 -1.84 -25.31 -6.69
N TYR A 185 -1.14 -26.35 -7.15
CA TYR A 185 -1.08 -26.69 -8.57
C TYR A 185 -2.43 -27.20 -9.10
N ALA A 186 -3.07 -28.15 -8.41
CA ALA A 186 -4.35 -28.72 -8.83
C ALA A 186 -5.50 -27.70 -8.81
N GLY A 187 -5.50 -26.78 -7.83
CA GLY A 187 -6.54 -25.75 -7.68
C GLY A 187 -6.22 -24.42 -8.33
N PHE A 188 -5.04 -24.27 -8.98
CA PHE A 188 -4.51 -22.99 -9.48
C PHE A 188 -4.54 -21.86 -8.43
N LEU A 189 -4.30 -22.24 -7.16
CA LEU A 189 -4.43 -21.34 -6.03
C LEU A 189 -3.16 -20.49 -5.85
N ARG A 190 -3.34 -19.22 -5.54
CA ARG A 190 -2.25 -18.35 -5.08
C ARG A 190 -1.81 -18.76 -3.67
N TYR A 191 -0.57 -18.45 -3.32
CA TYR A 191 -0.04 -18.70 -1.97
C TYR A 191 -0.96 -18.17 -0.86
N SER A 192 -1.53 -16.97 -1.02
CA SER A 192 -2.45 -16.39 -0.03
C SER A 192 -3.76 -17.15 0.11
N GLU A 193 -4.23 -17.83 -0.92
CA GLU A 193 -5.45 -18.64 -0.89
C GLU A 193 -5.16 -19.95 -0.15
N ILE A 194 -4.04 -20.60 -0.45
CA ILE A 194 -3.56 -21.81 0.25
C ILE A 194 -3.30 -21.51 1.73
N ALA A 195 -2.64 -20.39 2.04
CA ALA A 195 -2.30 -20.02 3.42
C ALA A 195 -3.55 -19.72 4.29
N ASN A 196 -4.66 -19.31 3.66
CA ASN A 196 -5.92 -19.04 4.35
C ASN A 196 -6.92 -20.20 4.25
N LEU A 197 -6.55 -21.32 3.62
CA LEU A 197 -7.41 -22.48 3.46
C LEU A 197 -7.72 -23.10 4.82
N LYS A 198 -9.01 -23.27 5.13
CA LYS A 198 -9.48 -23.90 6.36
C LYS A 198 -10.14 -25.23 6.06
N MET A 199 -10.19 -26.12 7.06
CA MET A 199 -10.87 -27.42 6.93
C MET A 199 -12.33 -27.29 6.53
N CYS A 200 -13.04 -26.24 6.97
CA CYS A 200 -14.42 -25.98 6.57
C CYS A 200 -14.61 -25.65 5.08
N ASN A 201 -13.53 -25.31 4.37
CA ASN A 201 -13.55 -25.07 2.93
C ASN A 201 -13.41 -26.37 2.12
N ILE A 202 -13.02 -27.48 2.75
CA ILE A 202 -12.80 -28.77 2.09
C ILE A 202 -14.06 -29.61 2.26
N LYS A 203 -14.70 -29.94 1.15
CA LYS A 203 -15.85 -30.85 1.10
C LYS A 203 -15.46 -32.13 0.38
N LYS A 204 -15.67 -33.28 1.01
CA LYS A 204 -15.53 -34.57 0.35
C LYS A 204 -16.74 -34.78 -0.57
N LEU A 205 -16.52 -34.80 -1.87
CA LEU A 205 -17.53 -35.21 -2.83
C LEU A 205 -17.55 -36.74 -2.84
N THR A 206 -18.55 -37.33 -2.19
CA THR A 206 -18.85 -38.74 -2.37
C THR A 206 -19.65 -38.86 -3.66
N LEU A 207 -18.98 -39.13 -4.77
CA LEU A 207 -19.67 -39.54 -5.99
C LEU A 207 -20.22 -40.94 -5.74
N MET A 208 -21.52 -41.02 -5.44
CA MET A 208 -22.27 -42.27 -5.58
C MET A 208 -22.31 -42.57 -7.07
N PHE A 209 -21.43 -43.47 -7.52
CA PHE A 209 -21.56 -44.09 -8.83
C PHE A 209 -22.88 -44.87 -8.82
N LEU A 210 -23.83 -44.43 -9.63
CA LEU A 210 -25.04 -45.17 -10.03
C LEU A 210 -24.67 -46.31 -10.97
#